data_AF-A0A5Q4SKX7-F1
#
_entry.id   AF-A0A5Q4SKX7-F1
#
_cell.length_a   1.000
_cell.length_b   1.000
_cell.length_c   1.000
_cell.angle_alpha   90.00
_cell.angle_beta   90.00
_cell.angle_gamma   90.00
#
_symmetry.space_group_name_H-M   'P 1'
#
loop_
_entity.id
_entity.type
_entity.pdbx_description
1 polymer ?
#
loop_
_entity_poly.entity_id
_entity_poly.type
_entity_poly.pdbx_seq_one_letter_code
_entity_poly.pdbx_strand_id
1 'polypeptide(L)' 'ALVVHLEDELDTVMAVRIDDGLITGLYAVRNPHKLSHMREETSLRR' A
#
# COMPACT_ATOMS: atom_id res chain seq x y z
N ALA A 1 -4.23 -0.92 -5.79
CA ALA A 1 -4.03 -1.03 -4.33
C ALA A 1 -5.22 -0.40 -3.63
N LEU A 2 -5.58 -0.87 -2.43
CA LEU A 2 -6.63 -0.25 -1.63
C LEU A 2 -5.94 0.62 -0.55
N VAL A 3 -6.31 1.89 -0.49
CA VAL A 3 -5.74 2.85 0.45
C VAL A 3 -6.79 3.15 1.52
N VAL A 4 -6.46 2.87 2.78
CA VAL A 4 -7.36 3.11 3.92
C VAL A 4 -6.87 4.34 4.67
N HIS A 5 -7.72 5.35 4.75
CA HIS A 5 -7.48 6.56 5.54
C HIS A 5 -8.19 6.39 6.89
N LEU A 6 -7.48 6.68 7.98
CA LEU A 6 -8.02 6.71 9.33
C LEU A 6 -7.62 8.06 9.92
N GLU A 7 -8.57 8.81 10.49
CA GLU A 7 -8.31 10.11 11.14
C GLU A 7 -7.63 11.16 10.22
N ASP A 8 -8.06 11.26 8.95
CA ASP A 8 -7.52 12.18 7.93
C ASP A 8 -6.02 12.01 7.58
N GLU A 9 -5.37 10.98 8.13
CA GLU A 9 -4.00 10.60 7.80
C GLU A 9 -3.93 9.22 7.12
N LEU A 10 -2.89 9.01 6.30
CA LEU A 10 -2.61 7.70 5.70
C LEU A 10 -2.07 6.78 6.79
N ASP A 11 -2.96 6.05 7.46
CA ASP A 11 -2.62 5.09 8.53
C ASP A 11 -2.17 3.72 7.97
N THR A 12 -2.86 3.21 6.94
CA THR A 12 -2.61 1.86 6.42
C THR A 12 -2.81 1.76 4.91
N VAL A 13 -1.85 1.12 4.23
CA VAL A 13 -2.01 0.71 2.82
C VAL A 13 -2.15 -0.80 2.74
N MET A 14 -3.19 -1.25 2.04
CA MET A 14 -3.48 -2.67 1.83
C MET A 14 -3.21 -3.08 0.38
N ALA A 15 -2.34 -4.08 0.22
CA ALA A 15 -2.09 -4.74 -1.05
C ALA A 15 -2.67 -6.15 -1.02
N VAL A 16 -3.46 -6.49 -2.04
CA VAL A 16 -3.99 -7.83 -2.26
C VAL A 16 -3.18 -8.48 -3.37
N ARG A 17 -2.71 -9.70 -3.13
CA ARG A 17 -2.12 -10.57 -4.16
C ARG A 17 -3.20 -11.54 -4.64
N ILE A 18 -3.36 -11.60 -5.95
CA ILE A 18 -4.29 -12.52 -6.62
C ILE A 18 -3.45 -13.39 -7.55
N ASP A 19 -3.53 -14.71 -7.38
CA ASP A 19 -2.99 -15.69 -8.32
C ASP A 19 -4.13 -16.64 -8.71
N ASP A 20 -4.21 -17.02 -9.99
CA ASP A 20 -5.24 -17.91 -10.54
C ASP A 20 -6.69 -17.54 -10.18
N GLY A 21 -6.99 -16.24 -10.08
CA GLY A 21 -8.32 -15.73 -9.75
C GLY A 21 -8.71 -15.84 -8.28
N LEU A 22 -7.79 -16.27 -7.40
CA LEU A 22 -7.99 -16.36 -5.96
C LEU A 22 -7.09 -15.37 -5.22
N ILE A 23 -7.55 -14.86 -4.08
CA ILE A 23 -6.71 -14.07 -3.18
C ILE A 23 -5.71 -15.02 -2.52
N THR A 24 -4.42 -14.84 -2.82
CA THR A 24 -3.32 -15.66 -2.29
C THR A 24 -2.49 -14.92 -1.24
N GLY A 25 -2.70 -13.61 -1.07
CA GLY A 25 -1.99 -12.84 -0.06
C GLY A 25 -2.66 -11.51 0.24
N LEU A 26 -2.52 -11.07 1.50
CA LEU A 26 -2.95 -9.77 1.96
C LEU A 26 -1.82 -9.14 2.78
N TYR A 27 -1.39 -7.95 2.38
CA TYR A 27 -0.31 -7.23 3.04
C TYR A 27 -0.83 -5.87 3.54
N ALA A 28 -0.72 -5.63 4.84
CA ALA A 28 -1.01 -4.33 5.45
C ALA A 28 0.29 -3.64 5.83
N VAL A 29 0.52 -2.44 5.28
CA VAL A 29 1.68 -1.61 5.60
C VAL A 29 1.22 -0.47 6.50
N ARG A 30 1.73 -0.47 7.73
CA ARG A 30 1.47 0.54 8.78
C ARG A 30 2.73 1.31 9.21
N ASN A 31 3.84 1.13 8.49
CA ASN A 31 5.07 1.82 8.85
C ASN A 31 5.00 3.29 8.36
N PRO A 32 4.97 4.28 9.26
CA PRO A 32 4.79 5.68 8.89
C PRO A 32 5.88 6.20 7.93
N HIS A 33 7.13 5.72 8.06
CA HIS A 33 8.20 6.07 7.11
C HIS A 33 7.97 5.52 5.69
N LYS A 34 7.30 4.36 5.57
CA LYS A 34 6.95 3.82 4.24
C LYS A 34 5.74 4.54 3.63
N LEU A 35 4.85 5.04 4.48
CA LEU A 35 3.63 5.74 4.07
C LEU A 35 3.93 7.18 3.63
N SER A 36 4.91 7.85 4.24
CA SER A 36 5.35 9.19 3.81
C SER A 36 5.86 9.21 2.37
N HIS A 37 6.53 8.14 1.92
CA HIS A 37 7.01 8.02 0.54
C HIS A 37 5.90 7.75 -0.49
N MET A 38 4.68 7.38 -0.08
CA MET A 38 3.58 7.18 -1.03
C MET A 38 2.98 8.48 -1.59
N ARG A 39 3.31 9.64 -1.00
CA ARG A 39 2.90 10.96 -1.53
C ARG A 39 3.79 11.45 -2.67
N GLU A 40 4.89 10.76 -2.95
CA GLU A 40 5.93 11.20 -3.88
C GLU A 40 6.09 10.16 -5.01
N GLU A 41 6.04 10.60 -6.26
CA GLU A 41 6.23 9.71 -7.41
C GLU A 41 7.69 9.24 -7.48
N THR A 42 7.93 7.96 -7.19
CA THR A 42 9.25 7.35 -7.39
C THR A 42 9.43 6.96 -8.85
N SER A 43 10.28 7.71 -9.56
CA SER A 43 10.63 7.40 -10.96
C SER A 43 11.61 6.22 -11.01
N LEU A 44 11.10 5.06 -11.43
CA LEU A 44 11.94 3.87 -11.68
C LEU A 44 12.80 4.10 -12.93
N ARG A 45 14.12 4.03 -12.76
CA ARG A 45 15.08 3.97 -13.88
C ARG A 45 15.51 2.52 -14.10
N ARG A 46 15.69 2.16 -15.36
CA ARG A 46 16.05 0.81 -15.84
C ARG A 46 17.52 0.49 -15.61
#